data_AF-A0AA38Y357-F1
#
_entry.id   AF-A0AA38Y357-F1
#
_cell.length_a   1.000
_cell.length_b   1.000
_cell.length_c   1.000
_cell.angle_alpha   90.00
_cell.angle_beta   90.00
_cell.angle_gamma   90.00
#
_symmetry.space_group_name_H-M   'P 1'
#
loop_
_entity.id
_entity.type
_entity.pdbx_description
1 polymer ?
#
loop_
_entity_poly.entity_id
_entity_poly.type
_entity_poly.pdbx_seq_one_letter_code
_entity_poly.pdbx_strand_id
1 'polypeptide(L)'
;MTNLICTKYTSILHLLEDLVHHDTSTTTDLIICSTREEFLDEVVTQLDHHHHNSSTSVGRQDEEDAPDLVPAMTTPSSSHALLSPTLFLLSASQRCRLAFCPSITTLRGYLSSYPPGHFITPELKVHCNGHHIMIVNLLRQHHGTTEFTLQGLSHTFASAVSAAHRTRRSLRLVELRGDIGSDHHHSDPDQGSGLWQAQVPLLSTSIKIRDDGASWGRRTVSVEKVASRWFRLESG
;
A
#
# COMPACT_ATOMS: atom_id res chain seq x y z
N MET A 1 -13.66 16.62 0.10
CA MET A 1 -12.56 15.69 0.44
C MET A 1 -13.09 14.28 0.28
N THR A 2 -12.41 13.47 -0.51
CA THR A 2 -12.80 12.07 -0.78
C THR A 2 -11.88 11.14 0.00
N ASN A 3 -12.47 10.18 0.70
CA ASN A 3 -11.77 9.10 1.36
C ASN A 3 -12.01 7.84 0.53
N LEU A 4 -10.94 7.24 0.02
CA LEU A 4 -11.02 6.14 -0.94
C LEU A 4 -10.30 4.88 -0.45
N ILE A 5 -10.83 3.73 -0.82
CA ILE A 5 -10.13 2.44 -0.77
C ILE A 5 -9.67 2.15 -2.20
N CYS A 6 -8.35 1.98 -2.38
CA CYS A 6 -7.72 1.73 -3.66
C CYS A 6 -7.29 0.26 -3.72
N THR A 7 -7.98 -0.54 -4.53
CA THR A 7 -7.70 -1.97 -4.72
C THR A 7 -6.94 -2.28 -6.02
N LYS A 8 -6.65 -1.26 -6.84
CA LYS A 8 -5.95 -1.42 -8.13
C LYS A 8 -4.46 -1.79 -7.99
N TYR A 9 -3.84 -1.47 -6.86
CA TYR A 9 -2.43 -1.73 -6.63
C TYR A 9 -2.24 -3.11 -6.01
N THR A 10 -1.57 -4.00 -6.73
CA THR A 10 -1.23 -5.34 -6.26
C THR A 10 0.17 -5.43 -5.69
N SER A 11 1.09 -4.57 -6.13
CA SER A 11 2.51 -4.56 -5.72
C SER A 11 3.00 -3.16 -5.38
N ILE A 12 4.10 -3.06 -4.63
CA ILE A 12 4.67 -1.77 -4.27
C ILE A 12 5.28 -1.09 -5.50
N LEU A 13 5.89 -1.86 -6.42
CA LEU A 13 6.46 -1.30 -7.65
C LEU A 13 5.39 -0.63 -8.51
N HIS A 14 4.23 -1.27 -8.72
CA HIS A 14 3.13 -0.69 -9.48
C HIS A 14 2.61 0.61 -8.83
N LEU A 15 2.52 0.64 -7.49
CA LEU A 15 2.16 1.86 -6.76
C LEU A 15 3.19 2.97 -6.96
N LEU A 16 4.47 2.68 -6.82
CA LEU A 16 5.55 3.67 -6.98
C LEU A 16 5.65 4.18 -8.42
N GLU A 17 5.47 3.31 -9.41
CA GLU A 17 5.41 3.71 -10.82
C GLU A 17 4.25 4.65 -11.08
N ASP A 18 3.04 4.31 -10.63
CA ASP A 18 1.87 5.17 -10.83
C ASP A 18 2.08 6.53 -10.16
N LEU A 19 2.60 6.55 -8.92
CA LEU A 19 2.89 7.80 -8.20
C LEU A 19 3.90 8.70 -8.90
N VAL A 20 4.91 8.11 -9.55
CA VAL A 20 5.98 8.87 -10.20
C VAL A 20 5.58 9.32 -11.61
N HIS A 21 4.67 8.61 -12.28
CA HIS A 21 4.20 8.95 -13.62
C HIS A 21 2.90 9.79 -13.61
N HIS A 22 2.15 9.84 -12.51
CA HIS A 22 0.94 10.65 -12.40
C HIS A 22 1.21 12.16 -12.23
N ASP A 23 0.15 12.93 -12.49
CA ASP A 23 0.02 14.40 -12.47
C ASP A 23 1.04 15.16 -11.59
N THR A 24 1.86 16.00 -12.25
CA THR A 24 2.93 16.81 -11.66
C THR A 24 2.45 17.88 -10.68
N SER A 25 1.14 18.09 -10.57
CA SER A 25 0.53 19.05 -9.64
C SER A 25 0.18 18.45 -8.26
N THR A 26 0.26 17.13 -8.12
CA THR A 26 -0.14 16.43 -6.89
C THR A 26 1.04 16.16 -5.96
N THR A 27 0.83 16.27 -4.64
CA THR A 27 1.83 15.82 -3.66
C THR A 27 1.22 14.74 -2.77
N THR A 28 2.03 13.72 -2.50
CA THR A 28 1.59 12.51 -1.83
C THR A 28 2.37 12.33 -0.55
N ASP A 29 1.66 12.29 0.57
CA ASP A 29 2.24 11.81 1.83
C ASP A 29 1.95 10.31 1.92
N LEU A 30 2.96 9.51 1.62
CA LEU A 30 2.93 8.06 1.62
C LEU A 30 3.34 7.53 3.01
N ILE A 31 2.38 6.99 3.75
CA ILE A 31 2.56 6.39 5.06
C ILE A 31 2.59 4.88 4.90
N ILE A 32 3.74 4.27 5.15
CA ILE A 32 3.96 2.83 5.04
C ILE A 32 3.79 2.18 6.42
N CYS A 33 2.87 1.23 6.54
CA CYS A 33 2.60 0.47 7.76
C CYS A 33 3.57 -0.71 7.97
N SER A 34 4.88 -0.44 7.87
CA SER A 34 5.97 -1.38 8.14
C SER A 34 7.21 -0.63 8.65
N THR A 35 8.27 -1.36 8.98
CA THR A 35 9.60 -0.77 9.14
C THR A 35 10.16 -0.33 7.78
N ARG A 36 11.21 0.51 7.81
CA ARG A 36 11.93 0.90 6.60
C ARG A 36 12.67 -0.29 6.00
N GLU A 37 13.20 -1.15 6.85
CA GLU A 37 13.99 -2.33 6.49
C GLU A 37 13.11 -3.34 5.75
N GLU A 38 11.95 -3.72 6.31
CA GLU A 38 10.98 -4.62 5.65
C GLU A 38 10.49 -4.05 4.33
N PHE A 39 10.23 -2.75 4.26
CA PHE A 39 9.80 -2.10 3.02
C PHE A 39 10.87 -2.17 1.94
N LEU A 40 12.13 -1.88 2.27
CA LEU A 40 13.22 -1.94 1.31
C LEU A 40 13.47 -3.38 0.85
N ASP A 41 13.38 -4.35 1.76
CA ASP A 41 13.48 -5.77 1.43
C ASP A 41 12.35 -6.21 0.46
N GLU A 42 11.10 -5.81 0.72
CA GLU A 42 9.96 -6.06 -0.18
C GLU A 42 10.16 -5.41 -1.56
N VAL A 43 10.73 -4.20 -1.62
CA VAL A 43 11.03 -3.53 -2.90
C VAL A 43 12.15 -4.24 -3.67
N VAL A 44 13.25 -4.59 -3.00
CA VAL A 44 14.40 -5.27 -3.64
C VAL A 44 13.99 -6.64 -4.14
N THR A 45 13.32 -7.44 -3.31
CA THR A 45 12.83 -8.76 -3.71
C THR A 45 11.92 -8.67 -4.94
N GLN A 46 10.99 -7.71 -5.00
CA GLN A 46 10.14 -7.54 -6.18
C GLN A 46 10.91 -7.11 -7.44
N LEU A 47 11.95 -6.27 -7.30
CA LEU A 47 12.81 -5.87 -8.41
C LEU A 47 13.58 -7.07 -8.98
N ASP A 48 14.12 -7.93 -8.11
CA ASP A 48 14.85 -9.13 -8.51
C ASP A 48 13.95 -10.14 -9.24
N HIS A 49 12.72 -10.34 -8.75
CA HIS A 49 11.73 -11.21 -9.42
C HIS A 49 11.35 -10.67 -10.81
N HIS A 50 11.17 -9.35 -10.96
CA HIS A 50 10.85 -8.74 -12.25
C HIS A 50 12.00 -8.93 -13.26
N HIS A 51 13.26 -8.90 -12.80
CA HIS A 51 14.42 -9.16 -13.63
C HIS A 51 14.47 -10.63 -14.12
N HIS A 52 14.20 -11.58 -13.24
CA HIS A 52 14.19 -13.01 -13.59
C HIS A 52 13.07 -13.35 -14.60
N ASN A 53 11.86 -12.81 -14.39
CA ASN A 53 10.71 -13.02 -15.27
C ASN A 53 10.90 -12.38 -16.66
N SER A 54 11.52 -11.20 -16.72
CA SER A 54 11.83 -10.54 -18.00
C SER A 54 12.82 -11.35 -18.83
N SER A 55 13.83 -11.95 -18.18
CA SER A 55 14.88 -12.74 -18.82
C SER A 55 14.40 -14.10 -19.35
N THR A 56 13.39 -14.70 -18.71
CA THR A 56 12.82 -16.00 -19.12
C THR A 56 11.87 -15.90 -20.32
N SER A 57 11.37 -14.70 -20.66
CA SER A 57 10.46 -14.50 -21.80
C SER A 57 11.15 -14.40 -23.18
N VAL A 58 12.49 -14.30 -23.23
CA VAL A 58 13.25 -14.10 -24.48
C VAL A 58 13.83 -15.43 -25.04
N GLY A 59 13.68 -16.55 -24.33
CA GLY A 59 14.36 -17.83 -24.66
C GLY A 59 13.51 -18.90 -25.34
N ARG A 60 12.55 -18.55 -26.22
CA ARG A 60 11.81 -19.54 -27.04
C ARG A 60 11.63 -19.03 -28.47
N GLN A 61 12.73 -18.99 -29.21
CA GLN A 61 12.71 -19.11 -30.66
C GLN A 61 13.59 -20.30 -31.02
N ASP A 62 13.01 -21.20 -31.80
CA ASP A 62 13.60 -22.40 -32.37
C ASP A 62 14.94 -22.09 -33.04
N GLU A 63 15.95 -22.95 -32.86
CA GLU A 63 16.91 -23.37 -33.91
C GLU A 63 18.03 -24.25 -33.30
N GLU A 64 17.92 -25.56 -33.52
CA GLU A 64 19.09 -26.43 -33.64
C GLU A 64 19.72 -26.12 -35.02
N ASP A 65 20.91 -25.52 -35.07
CA ASP A 65 22.13 -26.10 -35.64
C ASP A 65 23.27 -25.04 -35.79
N ALA A 66 24.50 -25.53 -35.69
CA ALA A 66 25.82 -24.92 -35.97
C ALA A 66 26.52 -24.01 -34.92
N PRO A 67 27.82 -24.29 -34.62
CA PRO A 67 28.66 -23.48 -33.75
C PRO A 67 29.58 -22.54 -34.55
N ASP A 68 29.59 -21.24 -34.25
CA ASP A 68 30.79 -20.43 -34.50
C ASP A 68 30.90 -19.18 -33.61
N LEU A 69 32.14 -18.82 -33.36
CA LEU A 69 32.65 -17.89 -32.34
C LEU A 69 32.16 -16.43 -32.51
N VAL A 70 31.66 -15.83 -31.43
CA VAL A 70 31.66 -14.36 -31.23
C VAL A 70 31.81 -14.01 -29.74
N PRO A 71 32.61 -12.98 -29.40
CA PRO A 71 32.98 -12.67 -28.02
C PRO A 71 31.78 -12.10 -27.27
N ALA A 72 31.61 -12.55 -26.02
CA ALA A 72 30.57 -12.14 -25.09
C ALA A 72 30.43 -10.61 -25.03
N MET A 73 29.49 -10.08 -25.80
CA MET A 73 28.93 -8.75 -25.57
C MET A 73 28.11 -8.85 -24.30
N THR A 74 28.58 -8.15 -23.26
CA THR A 74 27.84 -7.85 -22.04
C THR A 74 26.44 -7.39 -22.40
N THR A 75 25.45 -8.25 -22.19
CA THR A 75 24.03 -7.88 -22.28
C THR A 75 23.78 -6.75 -21.28
N PRO A 76 23.15 -5.63 -21.68
CA PRO A 76 22.86 -4.54 -20.75
C PRO A 76 21.96 -5.11 -19.66
N SER A 77 22.43 -5.02 -18.41
CA SER A 77 21.63 -5.28 -17.22
C SER A 77 20.32 -4.50 -17.35
N SER A 78 19.19 -5.20 -17.49
CA SER A 78 17.87 -4.60 -17.57
C SER A 78 17.47 -4.06 -16.20
N SER A 79 18.05 -2.93 -15.82
CA SER A 79 17.67 -2.20 -14.62
C SER A 79 16.22 -1.71 -14.77
N HIS A 80 15.40 -1.98 -13.75
CA HIS A 80 14.00 -1.54 -13.70
C HIS A 80 13.89 -0.02 -13.90
N ALA A 81 12.82 0.46 -14.55
CA ALA A 81 12.67 1.88 -14.92
C ALA A 81 12.76 2.84 -13.71
N LEU A 82 12.21 2.45 -12.56
CA LEU A 82 12.33 3.20 -11.30
C LEU A 82 13.78 3.41 -10.80
N LEU A 83 14.72 2.57 -11.24
CA LEU A 83 16.14 2.67 -10.86
C LEU A 83 16.94 3.55 -11.83
N SER A 84 16.34 4.00 -12.94
CA SER A 84 16.98 4.92 -13.87
C SER A 84 16.80 6.36 -13.38
N PRO A 85 17.82 7.03 -12.82
CA PRO A 85 17.67 8.32 -12.16
C PRO A 85 17.51 9.45 -13.19
N THR A 86 16.34 9.53 -13.82
CA THR A 86 16.02 10.62 -14.76
C THR A 86 15.62 11.88 -13.99
N LEU A 87 15.85 13.05 -14.59
CA LEU A 87 15.38 14.33 -14.01
C LEU A 87 13.87 14.32 -13.74
N PHE A 88 13.11 13.59 -14.56
CA PHE A 88 11.68 13.40 -14.37
C PHE A 88 11.38 12.63 -13.07
N LEU A 89 11.98 11.45 -12.86
CA LEU A 89 11.76 10.67 -11.63
C LEU A 89 12.25 11.44 -10.38
N LEU A 90 13.38 12.15 -10.49
CA LEU A 90 13.91 12.98 -9.39
C LEU A 90 12.96 14.14 -9.05
N SER A 91 12.38 14.80 -10.05
CA SER A 91 11.40 15.84 -9.82
C SER A 91 10.11 15.28 -9.21
N ALA A 92 9.61 14.16 -9.74
CA ALA A 92 8.40 13.50 -9.27
C ALA A 92 8.57 12.98 -7.83
N SER A 93 9.71 12.39 -7.48
CA SER A 93 9.98 11.86 -6.14
C SER A 93 10.00 12.95 -5.06
N GLN A 94 10.42 14.18 -5.39
CA GLN A 94 10.36 15.32 -4.45
C GLN A 94 8.93 15.67 -4.01
N ARG A 95 7.91 15.22 -4.75
CA ARG A 95 6.49 15.41 -4.42
C ARG A 95 5.91 14.28 -3.57
N CYS A 96 6.67 13.20 -3.37
CA CYS A 96 6.31 12.07 -2.53
C CYS A 96 7.06 12.14 -1.20
N ARG A 97 6.35 12.43 -0.12
CA ARG A 97 6.90 12.36 1.23
C ARG A 97 6.63 10.99 1.82
N LEU A 98 7.66 10.33 2.32
CA LEU A 98 7.55 9.00 2.93
C LEU A 98 7.57 9.08 4.47
N ALA A 99 6.75 8.26 5.12
CA ALA A 99 6.79 8.03 6.56
C ALA A 99 6.58 6.54 6.86
N PHE A 100 7.31 6.01 7.85
CA PHE A 100 7.22 4.61 8.26
C PHE A 100 6.58 4.51 9.64
N CYS A 101 5.55 3.68 9.75
CA CYS A 101 4.82 3.43 10.98
C CYS A 101 4.83 1.92 11.26
N PRO A 102 5.84 1.40 11.97
CA PRO A 102 6.05 -0.05 12.14
C PRO A 102 5.04 -0.72 13.08
N SER A 103 4.28 0.05 13.87
CA SER A 103 3.20 -0.48 14.71
C SER A 103 1.92 0.35 14.59
N ILE A 104 0.78 -0.26 14.95
CA ILE A 104 -0.53 0.40 15.06
C ILE A 104 -0.44 1.63 15.97
N THR A 105 0.30 1.52 17.08
CA THR A 105 0.54 2.62 18.03
C THR A 105 1.30 3.77 17.38
N THR A 106 2.38 3.46 16.65
CA THR A 106 3.16 4.48 15.93
C THR A 106 2.31 5.16 14.85
N LEU A 107 1.53 4.38 14.09
CA LEU A 107 0.60 4.90 13.09
C LEU A 107 -0.40 5.87 13.71
N ARG A 108 -1.08 5.47 14.79
CA ARG A 108 -2.05 6.34 15.48
C ARG A 108 -1.40 7.58 16.07
N GLY A 109 -0.22 7.46 16.65
CA GLY A 109 0.56 8.59 17.15
C GLY A 109 0.89 9.58 16.03
N TYR A 110 1.40 9.07 14.90
CA TYR A 110 1.72 9.86 13.72
C TYR A 110 0.49 10.57 13.14
N LEU A 111 -0.64 9.87 13.02
CA LEU A 111 -1.90 10.45 12.56
C LEU A 111 -2.45 11.50 13.54
N SER A 112 -2.23 11.33 14.85
CA SER A 112 -2.70 12.25 15.88
C SER A 112 -1.99 13.60 15.81
N SER A 113 -0.67 13.59 15.64
CA SER A 113 0.19 14.78 15.49
C SER A 113 0.39 15.22 14.04
N TYR A 114 -0.34 14.61 13.10
CA TYR A 114 -0.13 14.81 11.68
C TYR A 114 -0.18 16.30 11.31
N PRO A 115 0.93 16.85 10.78
CA PRO A 115 1.10 18.29 10.70
C PRO A 115 0.15 18.91 9.66
N PRO A 116 -0.44 20.09 9.94
CA PRO A 116 -1.03 20.90 8.89
C PRO A 116 0.07 21.23 7.87
N GLY A 117 -0.11 20.78 6.63
CA GLY A 117 0.93 20.81 5.60
C GLY A 117 1.55 22.20 5.43
N HIS A 118 2.88 22.27 5.39
CA HIS A 118 3.67 23.50 5.18
C HIS A 118 3.83 23.90 3.70
N PHE A 119 3.18 23.20 2.76
CA PHE A 119 3.37 23.39 1.31
C PHE A 119 2.59 24.56 0.73
N ILE A 120 2.66 25.72 1.38
CA ILE A 120 2.28 26.99 0.74
C ILE A 120 3.58 27.68 0.34
N THR A 121 4.17 27.26 -0.79
CA THR A 121 4.87 28.26 -1.59
C THR A 121 3.77 29.19 -2.14
N PRO A 122 3.84 30.51 -1.92
CA PRO A 122 2.77 31.44 -2.29
C PRO A 122 2.47 31.47 -3.81
N GLU A 123 3.37 30.92 -4.62
CA GLU A 123 3.29 30.78 -6.08
C GLU A 123 2.28 29.70 -6.55
N LEU A 124 1.99 28.66 -5.74
CA LEU A 124 1.17 27.49 -6.13
C LEU A 124 -0.23 27.50 -5.48
N LYS A 125 -0.81 28.68 -5.26
CA LYS A 125 -2.16 28.89 -4.72
C LYS A 125 -3.32 28.51 -5.66
N VAL A 126 -3.13 27.57 -6.59
CA VAL A 126 -4.19 27.29 -7.57
C VAL A 126 -5.05 26.08 -7.20
N HIS A 127 -4.57 25.03 -6.53
CA HIS A 127 -5.46 23.90 -6.22
C HIS A 127 -5.15 23.19 -4.91
N CYS A 128 -5.95 23.48 -3.88
CA CYS A 128 -6.09 22.63 -2.68
C CYS A 128 -6.64 21.22 -2.98
N ASN A 129 -6.80 20.85 -4.27
CA ASN A 129 -7.27 19.55 -4.74
C ASN A 129 -6.13 18.52 -5.00
N GLY A 130 -4.85 18.92 -4.91
CA GLY A 130 -3.72 18.05 -5.29
C GLY A 130 -3.01 17.29 -4.17
N HIS A 131 -3.34 17.54 -2.89
CA HIS A 131 -2.63 16.93 -1.77
C HIS A 131 -3.40 15.73 -1.20
N HIS A 132 -2.77 14.56 -1.17
CA HIS A 132 -3.37 13.35 -0.64
C HIS A 132 -2.46 12.60 0.31
N ILE A 133 -3.10 11.94 1.28
CA ILE A 133 -2.47 11.02 2.21
C ILE A 133 -2.77 9.62 1.69
N MET A 134 -1.74 8.81 1.52
CA MET A 134 -1.89 7.40 1.15
C MET A 134 -1.33 6.55 2.29
N ILE A 135 -2.17 5.72 2.90
CA ILE A 135 -1.75 4.77 3.93
C ILE A 135 -1.70 3.39 3.29
N VAL A 136 -0.52 2.77 3.32
CA VAL A 136 -0.23 1.49 2.67
C VAL A 136 -0.12 0.40 3.73
N ASN A 137 -0.81 -0.71 3.52
CA ASN A 137 -0.74 -1.94 4.32
C ASN A 137 -1.23 -1.78 5.77
N LEU A 138 -2.24 -0.93 6.00
CA LEU A 138 -2.85 -0.74 7.32
C LEU A 138 -3.53 -2.02 7.80
N LEU A 139 -4.28 -2.69 6.92
CA LEU A 139 -4.95 -3.95 7.27
C LEU A 139 -3.93 -5.05 7.52
N ARG A 140 -2.89 -5.15 6.68
CA ARG A 140 -1.78 -6.11 6.90
C ARG A 140 -1.15 -5.91 8.29
N GLN A 141 -0.93 -4.66 8.70
CA GLN A 141 -0.39 -4.34 10.03
C GLN A 141 -1.34 -4.70 11.18
N HIS A 142 -2.65 -4.60 10.98
CA HIS A 142 -3.62 -5.03 11.98
C HIS A 142 -3.80 -6.55 12.00
N HIS A 143 -3.66 -7.20 10.85
CA HIS A 143 -3.85 -8.64 10.70
C HIS A 143 -2.95 -9.42 11.66
N GLY A 144 -3.49 -10.49 12.25
CA GLY A 144 -2.78 -11.29 13.27
C GLY A 144 -2.63 -10.62 14.65
N THR A 145 -3.12 -9.40 14.84
CA THR A 145 -3.13 -8.71 16.15
C THR A 145 -4.49 -8.77 16.84
N THR A 146 -4.52 -8.52 18.15
CA THR A 146 -5.77 -8.39 18.93
C THR A 146 -6.60 -7.15 18.55
N GLU A 147 -6.05 -6.27 17.71
CA GLU A 147 -6.69 -5.08 17.16
C GLU A 147 -7.37 -5.32 15.80
N PHE A 148 -7.26 -6.51 15.22
CA PHE A 148 -7.98 -6.93 14.02
C PHE A 148 -9.47 -7.20 14.31
N THR A 149 -10.16 -6.17 14.76
CA THR A 149 -11.55 -6.18 15.21
C THR A 149 -12.26 -4.94 14.68
N LEU A 150 -13.60 -4.92 14.66
CA LEU A 150 -14.36 -3.72 14.30
C LEU A 150 -13.90 -2.52 15.13
N GLN A 151 -13.74 -2.68 16.45
CA GLN A 151 -13.33 -1.60 17.34
C GLN A 151 -11.92 -1.08 17.00
N GLY A 152 -10.93 -1.97 16.88
CA GLY A 152 -9.54 -1.59 16.62
C GLY A 152 -9.37 -0.93 15.24
N LEU A 153 -9.99 -1.53 14.20
CA LEU A 153 -10.01 -0.96 12.85
C LEU A 153 -10.73 0.38 12.81
N SER A 154 -11.92 0.48 13.42
CA SER A 154 -12.69 1.73 13.48
C SER A 154 -11.90 2.85 14.14
N HIS A 155 -11.15 2.57 15.20
CA HIS A 155 -10.33 3.56 15.87
C HIS A 155 -9.23 4.09 14.94
N THR A 156 -8.50 3.20 14.26
CA THR A 156 -7.44 3.62 13.31
C THR A 156 -8.01 4.37 12.10
N PHE A 157 -9.11 3.89 11.52
CA PHE A 157 -9.80 4.58 10.43
C PHE A 157 -10.26 5.98 10.84
N ALA A 158 -10.87 6.11 12.01
CA ALA A 158 -11.29 7.42 12.52
C ALA A 158 -10.09 8.36 12.73
N SER A 159 -8.96 7.87 13.24
CA SER A 159 -7.73 8.67 13.37
C SER A 159 -7.22 9.15 12.00
N ALA A 160 -7.21 8.27 10.99
CA ALA A 160 -6.76 8.61 9.63
C ALA A 160 -7.67 9.66 8.98
N VAL A 161 -8.98 9.45 9.05
CA VAL A 161 -9.98 10.40 8.54
C VAL A 161 -9.89 11.74 9.26
N SER A 162 -9.68 11.73 10.58
CA SER A 162 -9.50 12.96 11.36
C SER A 162 -8.23 13.71 10.96
N ALA A 163 -7.12 13.00 10.70
CA ALA A 163 -5.88 13.61 10.21
C ALA A 163 -6.07 14.26 8.83
N ALA A 164 -6.68 13.54 7.88
CA ALA A 164 -6.97 14.04 6.55
C ALA A 164 -7.91 15.26 6.58
N HIS A 165 -8.99 15.17 7.35
CA HIS A 165 -9.97 16.26 7.50
C HIS A 165 -9.33 17.52 8.11
N ARG A 166 -8.56 17.39 9.21
CA ARG A 166 -7.87 18.52 9.85
C ARG A 166 -6.88 19.21 8.93
N THR A 167 -6.25 18.46 8.02
CA THR A 167 -5.27 18.98 7.06
C THR A 167 -5.85 19.32 5.70
N ARG A 168 -7.17 19.16 5.51
CA ARG A 168 -7.90 19.38 4.25
C ARG A 168 -7.36 18.57 3.07
N ARG A 169 -6.85 17.36 3.31
CA ARG A 169 -6.28 16.46 2.29
C ARG A 169 -7.26 15.35 1.95
N SER A 170 -7.15 14.79 0.75
CA SER A 170 -7.83 13.53 0.43
C SER A 170 -7.07 12.35 1.06
N LEU A 171 -7.78 11.27 1.35
CA LEU A 171 -7.20 10.09 2.01
C LEU A 171 -7.45 8.87 1.14
N ARG A 172 -6.41 8.06 0.92
CA ARG A 172 -6.52 6.76 0.26
C ARG A 172 -5.91 5.67 1.13
N LEU A 173 -6.59 4.53 1.20
CA LEU A 173 -6.08 3.31 1.81
C LEU A 173 -5.71 2.34 0.70
N VAL A 174 -4.51 1.76 0.79
CA VAL A 174 -3.97 0.82 -0.20
C VAL A 174 -3.51 -0.42 0.55
N GLU A 175 -3.96 -1.59 0.11
CA GLU A 175 -3.51 -2.87 0.65
C GLU A 175 -2.86 -3.67 -0.48
N LEU A 176 -1.54 -3.84 -0.40
CA LEU A 176 -0.74 -4.54 -1.40
C LEU A 176 -0.79 -6.05 -1.12
N ARG A 177 -0.68 -6.86 -2.17
CA ARG A 177 -0.46 -8.30 -1.99
C ARG A 177 0.94 -8.53 -1.46
N GLY A 178 1.09 -9.38 -0.45
CA GLY A 178 2.40 -9.84 0.00
C GLY A 178 2.86 -10.94 -0.93
N ASP A 179 4.09 -10.82 -1.42
CA ASP A 179 4.79 -11.81 -2.25
C ASP A 179 4.15 -12.15 -3.63
N ILE A 180 4.98 -12.12 -4.68
CA ILE A 180 4.64 -12.49 -6.06
C ILE A 180 4.91 -14.00 -6.31
N GLY A 181 5.53 -14.69 -5.34
CA GLY A 181 6.02 -16.07 -5.48
C GLY A 181 5.01 -17.20 -5.23
N SER A 182 3.75 -16.92 -4.85
CA SER A 182 2.72 -17.97 -4.75
C SER A 182 1.85 -18.00 -6.00
N ASP A 183 1.84 -19.17 -6.63
CA ASP A 183 1.20 -19.48 -7.91
C ASP A 183 -0.20 -18.86 -8.07
N HIS A 184 -0.44 -18.31 -9.26
CA HIS A 184 -1.69 -17.69 -9.68
C HIS A 184 -2.86 -18.70 -9.68
N HIS A 185 -3.47 -18.99 -8.52
CA HIS A 185 -4.83 -19.54 -8.54
C HIS A 185 -5.72 -19.36 -7.30
N HIS A 186 -5.21 -18.85 -6.17
CA HIS A 186 -6.07 -18.55 -5.03
C HIS A 186 -5.73 -17.18 -4.46
N SER A 187 -6.68 -16.24 -4.57
CA SER A 187 -6.66 -15.01 -3.77
C SER A 187 -6.63 -15.42 -2.31
N ASP A 188 -5.46 -15.39 -1.68
CA ASP A 188 -5.35 -15.59 -0.24
C ASP A 188 -6.26 -14.55 0.45
N PRO A 189 -7.35 -14.98 1.12
CA PRO A 189 -8.29 -14.07 1.75
C PRO A 189 -7.63 -13.23 2.85
N ASP A 190 -6.47 -13.66 3.33
CA ASP A 190 -5.75 -13.05 4.45
C ASP A 190 -4.65 -12.08 3.97
N GLN A 191 -4.61 -11.74 2.67
CA GLN A 191 -3.61 -10.83 2.10
C GLN A 191 -4.16 -9.81 1.09
N GLY A 192 -3.48 -8.66 1.03
CA GLY A 192 -3.76 -7.58 0.08
C GLY A 192 -5.24 -7.17 0.05
N SER A 193 -5.81 -7.12 -1.14
CA SER A 193 -7.22 -6.75 -1.31
C SER A 193 -8.21 -7.75 -0.69
N GLY A 194 -7.78 -9.00 -0.43
CA GLY A 194 -8.58 -10.02 0.26
C GLY A 194 -8.96 -9.61 1.68
N LEU A 195 -8.08 -8.86 2.36
CA LEU A 195 -8.29 -8.39 3.74
C LEU A 195 -9.52 -7.47 3.89
N TRP A 196 -9.98 -6.82 2.81
CA TRP A 196 -11.23 -6.05 2.84
C TRP A 196 -12.46 -6.94 3.04
N GLN A 197 -12.42 -8.19 2.58
CA GLN A 197 -13.50 -9.17 2.74
C GLN A 197 -13.38 -10.00 4.02
N ALA A 198 -12.24 -9.93 4.72
CA ALA A 198 -12.01 -10.64 5.96
C ALA A 198 -13.08 -10.31 7.02
N GLN A 199 -13.53 -11.34 7.74
CA GLN A 199 -14.52 -11.22 8.79
C GLN A 199 -13.85 -10.94 10.13
N VAL A 200 -14.18 -9.81 10.74
CA VAL A 200 -13.62 -9.41 12.04
C VAL A 200 -14.69 -9.44 13.13
N PRO A 201 -14.34 -9.87 14.36
CA PRO A 201 -15.25 -9.78 15.49
C PRO A 201 -15.50 -8.32 15.86
N LEU A 202 -16.62 -8.03 16.54
CA LEU A 202 -16.96 -6.66 16.92
C LEU A 202 -15.98 -6.05 17.94
N LEU A 203 -15.50 -6.86 18.88
CA LEU A 203 -14.69 -6.45 20.02
C LEU A 203 -13.46 -7.35 20.16
N SER A 204 -12.44 -6.86 20.85
CA SER A 204 -11.28 -7.68 21.22
C SER A 204 -11.70 -8.74 22.25
N THR A 205 -11.31 -10.00 22.03
CA THR A 205 -11.76 -11.17 22.81
C THR A 205 -11.05 -11.32 24.16
N SER A 206 -10.92 -10.25 24.93
CA SER A 206 -10.44 -10.32 26.33
C SER A 206 -11.55 -10.68 27.33
N ILE A 207 -12.75 -11.03 26.87
CA ILE A 207 -13.86 -11.38 27.75
C ILE A 207 -13.96 -12.91 27.84
N LYS A 208 -13.36 -13.49 28.89
CA LYS A 208 -13.75 -14.81 29.41
C LYS A 208 -15.24 -14.76 29.79
N ILE A 209 -16.12 -15.14 28.87
CA ILE A 209 -17.51 -15.44 29.19
C ILE A 209 -17.56 -16.90 29.61
N ARG A 210 -17.45 -17.10 30.92
CA ARG A 210 -17.96 -18.28 31.62
C ARG A 210 -19.48 -18.09 31.79
N ASP A 211 -20.19 -19.18 31.56
CA ASP A 211 -21.61 -19.44 31.81
C ASP A 211 -22.66 -18.68 30.97
N ASP A 212 -23.43 -19.51 30.25
CA ASP A 212 -24.81 -19.38 29.81
C ASP A 212 -25.21 -18.22 28.88
N GLY A 213 -25.22 -18.53 27.57
CA GLY A 213 -26.26 -18.04 26.66
C GLY A 213 -25.96 -16.80 25.81
N ALA A 214 -24.82 -16.12 25.96
CA ALA A 214 -24.55 -14.90 25.19
C ALA A 214 -23.84 -15.16 23.84
N SER A 215 -24.63 -15.25 22.78
CA SER A 215 -24.27 -15.33 21.34
C SER A 215 -23.34 -14.21 20.79
N TRP A 216 -22.74 -13.36 21.63
CA TRP A 216 -22.05 -12.14 21.20
C TRP A 216 -20.70 -12.40 20.53
N GLY A 217 -20.05 -13.54 20.82
CA GLY A 217 -18.78 -13.94 20.19
C GLY A 217 -18.90 -14.40 18.73
N ARG A 218 -20.11 -14.51 18.15
CA ARG A 218 -20.32 -14.96 16.76
C ARG A 218 -20.61 -13.85 15.77
N ARG A 219 -20.83 -12.60 16.22
CA ARG A 219 -21.15 -11.51 15.29
C ARG A 219 -19.87 -10.98 14.69
N THR A 220 -19.64 -11.32 13.43
CA THR A 220 -18.57 -10.75 12.62
C THR A 220 -19.12 -9.72 11.66
N VAL A 221 -18.22 -8.93 11.10
CA VAL A 221 -18.50 -7.99 10.02
C VAL A 221 -17.31 -7.96 9.08
N SER A 222 -17.52 -7.71 7.78
CA SER A 222 -16.39 -7.53 6.86
C SER A 222 -15.67 -6.21 7.14
N VAL A 223 -14.34 -6.20 6.94
CA VAL A 223 -13.53 -4.98 7.08
C VAL A 223 -14.02 -3.87 6.15
N GLU A 224 -14.40 -4.19 4.91
CA GLU A 224 -14.98 -3.24 3.97
C GLU A 224 -16.23 -2.58 4.54
N LYS A 225 -17.12 -3.36 5.18
CA LYS A 225 -18.33 -2.82 5.79
C LYS A 225 -18.01 -1.89 6.96
N VAL A 226 -16.99 -2.19 7.76
CA VAL A 226 -16.49 -1.28 8.81
C VAL A 226 -15.99 0.03 8.20
N ALA A 227 -15.17 -0.05 7.15
CA ALA A 227 -14.59 1.10 6.47
C ALA A 227 -15.62 1.95 5.71
N SER A 228 -16.69 1.34 5.19
CA SER A 228 -17.75 1.99 4.40
C SER A 228 -18.44 3.17 5.10
N ARG A 229 -18.29 3.28 6.43
CA ARG A 229 -18.74 4.44 7.22
C ARG A 229 -18.03 5.74 6.85
N TRP A 230 -16.77 5.66 6.42
CA TRP A 230 -15.93 6.82 6.14
C TRP A 230 -15.30 6.79 4.75
N PHE A 231 -15.22 5.64 4.11
CA PHE A 231 -14.55 5.43 2.84
C PHE A 231 -15.52 4.95 1.76
N ARG A 232 -15.20 5.28 0.51
CA ARG A 232 -15.81 4.69 -0.68
C ARG A 232 -14.77 3.87 -1.43
N LEU A 233 -15.19 2.81 -2.10
CA LEU A 233 -14.30 2.11 -3.02
C LEU A 233 -14.01 3.03 -4.22
N GLU A 234 -12.74 3.15 -4.61
CA GLU A 234 -12.37 3.84 -5.84
C GLU A 234 -12.95 3.05 -7.02
N SER A 235 -13.87 3.66 -7.75
CA SER A 235 -14.37 3.06 -9.00
C SER A 235 -13.24 3.15 -10.01
N GLY A 236 -12.84 1.98 -10.55
CA GLY A 236 -11.83 1.89 -11.60
C GLY A 236 -12.28 2.57 -12.89
#